data_AF-A0A959Y1I7-F1
#
_entry.id   AF-A0A959Y1I7-F1
#
_cell.length_a   1.000
_cell.length_b   1.000
_cell.length_c   1.000
_cell.angle_alpha   90.00
_cell.angle_beta   90.00
_cell.angle_gamma   90.00
#
_symmetry.space_group_name_H-M   'P 1'
#
loop_
_entity.id
_entity.type
_entity.pdbx_description
1 polymer ?
#
loop_
_entity_poly.entity_id
_entity_poly.type
_entity_poly.pdbx_seq_one_letter_code
_entity_poly.pdbx_strand_id
1 'polypeptide(L)'
;KDGFEPLGQQDVSAVAAADQRMLDGLYSTGPVRKTARALVSDWKKGDQVSTVVMHWSAHESPDMVMWGYYLTVLDCTNGDHAREKEGLLKGLAGTQYDPAYFAAYAQSEQQKANRSWADHNARMRSNQAAFDASQAAHRDMVNGVNDAQMGIYRSQSESFDRGQGAWVDMMREEQNAVNPYTGEQFKIESGSQRYYMDQYGNYYGTDDVLNDPNVGNTTPHEWREVPTEP
;
A
#
# COMPACT_ATOMS: atom_id res chain seq x y z
N LYS A 1 -38.12 -3.71 -52.23
CA LYS A 1 -37.87 -4.47 -50.98
C LYS A 1 -38.91 -3.96 -50.00
N ASP A 2 -39.98 -4.71 -49.81
CA ASP A 2 -41.15 -4.23 -49.08
C ASP A 2 -40.93 -4.46 -47.58
N GLY A 3 -40.42 -3.40 -46.93
CA GLY A 3 -40.26 -3.34 -45.48
C GLY A 3 -41.57 -3.01 -44.77
N PHE A 4 -41.51 -2.94 -43.45
CA PHE A 4 -42.61 -2.37 -42.67
C PHE A 4 -42.60 -0.84 -42.81
N GLU A 5 -43.77 -0.26 -43.03
CA GLU A 5 -43.99 1.19 -43.10
C GLU A 5 -44.63 1.68 -41.80
N PRO A 6 -44.10 2.73 -41.15
CA PRO A 6 -44.69 3.26 -39.93
C PRO A 6 -46.00 4.00 -40.25
N LEU A 7 -47.06 3.70 -39.49
CA LEU A 7 -48.37 4.35 -39.59
C LEU A 7 -48.53 5.49 -38.59
N GLY A 8 -47.78 5.46 -37.49
CA GLY A 8 -47.81 6.49 -36.46
C GLY A 8 -47.28 5.98 -35.13
N GLN A 9 -47.04 6.91 -34.21
CA GLN A 9 -46.61 6.62 -32.85
C GLN A 9 -47.21 7.60 -31.85
N GLN A 10 -47.42 7.15 -30.62
CA GLN A 10 -47.90 7.99 -29.52
C GLN A 10 -47.47 7.43 -28.17
N ASP A 11 -47.35 8.32 -27.18
CA ASP A 11 -47.16 7.91 -25.79
C ASP A 11 -48.42 7.22 -25.26
N VAL A 12 -48.22 6.18 -24.43
CA VAL A 12 -49.29 5.45 -23.75
C VAL A 12 -49.11 5.54 -22.24
N SER A 13 -49.48 6.70 -21.69
CA SER A 13 -49.26 7.05 -20.28
C SER A 13 -49.85 6.06 -19.27
N ALA A 14 -50.98 5.42 -19.60
CA ALA A 14 -51.60 4.41 -18.74
C ALA A 14 -50.74 3.14 -18.62
N VAL A 15 -50.08 2.73 -19.70
CA VAL A 15 -49.12 1.61 -19.70
C VAL A 15 -47.86 2.03 -18.95
N ALA A 16 -47.33 3.24 -19.21
CA ALA A 16 -46.18 3.77 -18.49
C ALA A 16 -46.42 3.83 -16.97
N ALA A 17 -47.64 4.20 -16.54
CA ALA A 17 -48.01 4.19 -15.13
C ALA A 17 -48.06 2.78 -14.53
N ALA A 18 -48.44 1.76 -15.30
CA ALA A 18 -48.39 0.37 -14.87
C ALA A 18 -46.95 -0.13 -14.69
N ASP A 19 -46.09 0.18 -15.65
CA ASP A 19 -44.67 -0.12 -15.58
C ASP A 19 -44.00 0.63 -14.42
N GLN A 20 -44.37 1.89 -14.17
CA GLN A 20 -43.84 2.67 -13.05
C GLN A 20 -44.17 2.01 -11.71
N ARG A 21 -45.41 1.52 -11.52
CA ARG A 21 -45.81 0.80 -10.29
C ARG A 21 -44.94 -0.44 -10.05
N MET A 22 -44.55 -1.15 -11.11
CA MET A 22 -43.60 -2.27 -11.02
C MET A 22 -42.24 -1.78 -10.53
N LEU A 23 -41.69 -0.75 -11.16
CA LEU A 23 -40.37 -0.21 -10.84
C LEU A 23 -40.31 0.32 -9.41
N ASP A 24 -41.35 1.02 -8.96
CA ASP A 24 -41.46 1.56 -7.61
C ASP A 24 -41.43 0.46 -6.54
N GLY A 25 -41.96 -0.72 -6.85
CA GLY A 25 -41.90 -1.91 -5.98
C GLY A 25 -40.52 -2.56 -5.88
N LEU A 26 -39.60 -2.29 -6.82
CA LEU A 26 -38.26 -2.90 -6.79
C LEU A 26 -37.40 -2.29 -5.68
N TYR A 27 -36.63 -3.13 -4.98
CA TYR A 27 -35.66 -2.63 -4.02
C TYR A 27 -34.52 -1.87 -4.72
N SER A 28 -33.97 -0.85 -4.05
CA SER A 28 -32.80 -0.12 -4.52
C SER A 28 -31.93 0.29 -3.33
N THR A 29 -30.61 0.23 -3.53
CA THR A 29 -29.64 0.67 -2.54
C THR A 29 -29.31 2.15 -2.78
N GLY A 30 -29.75 3.01 -1.86
CA GLY A 30 -29.53 4.45 -1.95
C GLY A 30 -30.56 5.20 -2.82
N PRO A 31 -30.38 6.51 -3.02
CA PRO A 31 -31.31 7.33 -3.79
C PRO A 31 -31.18 7.00 -5.28
N VAL A 32 -32.16 6.30 -5.82
CA VAL A 32 -32.28 5.98 -7.25
C VAL A 32 -33.59 6.55 -7.78
N ARG A 33 -33.52 7.41 -8.79
CA ARG A 33 -34.70 7.83 -9.55
C ARG A 33 -35.04 6.76 -10.57
N LYS A 34 -36.25 6.21 -10.51
CA LYS A 34 -36.75 5.25 -11.49
C LYS A 34 -37.80 5.89 -12.36
N THR A 35 -37.66 5.72 -13.66
CA THR A 35 -38.59 6.30 -14.64
C THR A 35 -39.03 5.21 -15.61
N ALA A 36 -40.34 5.05 -15.80
CA ALA A 36 -40.93 4.26 -16.87
C ALA A 36 -41.56 5.19 -17.93
N ARG A 37 -41.43 4.79 -19.20
CA ARG A 37 -42.13 5.39 -20.34
C ARG A 37 -42.64 4.27 -21.22
N ALA A 38 -43.77 4.52 -21.89
CA ALA A 38 -44.30 3.57 -22.84
C ALA A 38 -44.80 4.30 -24.07
N LEU A 39 -44.45 3.76 -25.24
CA LEU A 39 -44.83 4.29 -26.55
C LEU A 39 -45.43 3.17 -27.38
N VAL A 40 -46.50 3.47 -28.10
CA VAL A 40 -47.09 2.55 -29.07
C VAL A 40 -46.83 3.06 -30.47
N SER A 41 -46.49 2.16 -31.39
CA SER A 41 -46.30 2.46 -32.81
C SER A 41 -46.96 1.38 -33.66
N ASP A 42 -47.60 1.79 -34.74
CA ASP A 42 -48.26 0.87 -35.68
C ASP A 42 -47.46 0.80 -36.97
N TRP A 43 -47.37 -0.39 -37.55
CA TRP A 43 -46.55 -0.68 -38.72
C TRP A 43 -47.34 -1.52 -39.71
N LYS A 44 -47.18 -1.25 -41.01
CA LYS A 44 -47.87 -1.98 -42.08
C LYS A 44 -46.88 -2.69 -42.99
N LYS A 45 -47.22 -3.91 -43.43
CA LYS A 45 -46.51 -4.60 -44.52
C LYS A 45 -47.52 -5.40 -45.35
N GLY A 46 -47.80 -4.96 -46.57
CA GLY A 46 -48.92 -5.51 -47.35
C GLY A 46 -50.23 -5.28 -46.60
N ASP A 47 -51.03 -6.32 -46.41
CA ASP A 47 -52.29 -6.23 -45.65
C ASP A 47 -52.12 -6.45 -44.12
N GLN A 48 -50.92 -6.84 -43.67
CA GLN A 48 -50.63 -7.02 -42.25
C GLN A 48 -50.43 -5.67 -41.57
N VAL A 49 -51.06 -5.50 -40.41
CA VAL A 49 -50.81 -4.39 -39.50
C VAL A 49 -50.34 -4.93 -38.16
N SER A 50 -49.24 -4.38 -37.66
CA SER A 50 -48.60 -4.76 -36.41
C SER A 50 -48.57 -3.57 -35.46
N THR A 51 -49.00 -3.76 -34.22
CA THR A 51 -48.78 -2.81 -33.12
C THR A 51 -47.53 -3.22 -32.34
N VAL A 52 -46.64 -2.27 -32.07
CA VAL A 52 -45.49 -2.45 -31.19
C VAL A 52 -45.63 -1.49 -30.02
N VAL A 53 -45.70 -2.02 -28.80
CA VAL A 53 -45.59 -1.26 -27.56
C VAL A 53 -44.17 -1.39 -27.03
N MET A 54 -43.45 -0.27 -26.99
CA MET A 54 -42.14 -0.19 -26.35
C MET A 54 -42.32 0.22 -24.90
N HIS A 55 -41.77 -0.59 -24.01
CA HIS A 55 -41.66 -0.31 -22.59
C HIS A 55 -40.22 0.09 -22.32
N TRP A 56 -40.01 1.35 -21.92
CA TRP A 56 -38.70 1.89 -21.62
C TRP A 56 -38.58 2.17 -20.13
N SER A 57 -37.43 1.85 -19.55
CA SER A 57 -37.16 2.16 -18.14
C SER A 57 -35.74 2.68 -17.94
N ALA A 58 -35.57 3.54 -16.94
CA ALA A 58 -34.27 3.99 -16.46
C ALA A 58 -34.20 4.01 -14.93
N HIS A 59 -33.00 3.73 -14.42
CA HIS A 59 -32.59 3.79 -13.03
C HIS A 59 -31.39 4.74 -12.95
N GLU A 60 -31.58 5.88 -12.30
CA GLU A 60 -30.61 6.97 -12.26
C GLU A 60 -30.15 7.21 -10.82
N SER A 61 -28.85 7.11 -10.63
CA SER A 61 -28.12 7.48 -9.41
C SER A 61 -27.14 8.60 -9.75
N PRO A 62 -26.53 9.30 -8.77
CA PRO A 62 -25.54 10.35 -9.04
C PRO A 62 -24.39 9.90 -9.94
N ASP A 63 -23.96 8.65 -9.81
CA ASP A 63 -22.76 8.13 -10.46
C ASP A 63 -23.05 7.21 -11.67
N MET A 64 -24.31 6.78 -11.85
CA MET A 64 -24.67 5.79 -12.86
C MET A 64 -26.12 5.94 -13.34
N VAL A 65 -26.30 5.81 -14.65
CA VAL A 65 -27.61 5.64 -15.30
C VAL A 65 -27.64 4.29 -16.00
N MET A 66 -28.59 3.44 -15.60
CA MET A 66 -28.91 2.21 -16.33
C MET A 66 -30.28 2.37 -16.98
N TRP A 67 -30.38 2.08 -18.27
CA TRP A 67 -31.64 2.10 -18.98
C TRP A 67 -31.79 0.85 -19.85
N GLY A 68 -33.03 0.53 -20.19
CA GLY A 68 -33.36 -0.58 -21.07
C GLY A 68 -34.76 -0.44 -21.64
N TYR A 69 -35.05 -1.28 -22.63
CA TYR A 69 -36.40 -1.39 -23.16
C TYR A 69 -36.73 -2.84 -23.51
N TYR A 70 -38.01 -3.14 -23.54
CA TYR A 70 -38.53 -4.36 -24.16
C TYR A 70 -39.75 -4.02 -25.03
N LEU A 71 -40.07 -4.91 -25.97
CA LEU A 71 -41.14 -4.70 -26.93
C LEU A 71 -42.22 -5.76 -26.74
N THR A 72 -43.46 -5.32 -26.72
CA THR A 72 -44.64 -6.17 -26.88
C THR A 72 -45.18 -5.95 -28.29
N VAL A 73 -45.29 -7.02 -29.07
CA VAL A 73 -45.74 -6.95 -30.47
C VAL A 73 -47.06 -7.69 -30.61
N LEU A 74 -48.02 -7.05 -31.28
CA LEU A 74 -49.29 -7.61 -31.69
C LEU A 74 -49.36 -7.59 -33.21
N ASP A 75 -49.38 -8.77 -33.81
CA ASP A 75 -49.58 -8.94 -35.25
C ASP A 75 -51.04 -9.26 -35.55
N CYS A 76 -51.68 -8.47 -36.40
CA CYS A 76 -53.03 -8.71 -36.89
C CYS A 76 -53.01 -9.00 -38.39
N THR A 77 -53.42 -10.20 -38.78
CA THR A 77 -53.43 -10.62 -40.20
C THR A 77 -54.81 -10.48 -40.86
N ASN A 78 -55.92 -10.61 -40.13
CA ASN A 78 -57.29 -10.59 -40.67
C ASN A 78 -58.34 -10.01 -39.69
N GLY A 79 -57.91 -9.36 -38.61
CA GLY A 79 -58.77 -8.89 -37.51
C GLY A 79 -58.94 -7.38 -37.48
N ASP A 80 -59.89 -6.91 -36.67
CA ASP A 80 -60.03 -5.49 -36.33
C ASP A 80 -58.84 -5.05 -35.46
N HIS A 81 -57.76 -4.64 -36.13
CA HIS A 81 -56.51 -4.20 -35.51
C HIS A 81 -56.75 -3.11 -34.45
N ALA A 82 -57.71 -2.21 -34.67
CA ALA A 82 -58.00 -1.14 -33.73
C ALA A 82 -58.55 -1.69 -32.40
N ARG A 83 -59.48 -2.64 -32.48
CA ARG A 83 -60.03 -3.32 -31.30
C ARG A 83 -58.97 -4.16 -30.57
N GLU A 84 -58.15 -4.92 -31.30
CA GLU A 84 -57.11 -5.77 -30.69
C GLU A 84 -56.02 -4.90 -30.02
N LYS A 85 -55.61 -3.80 -30.66
CA LYS A 85 -54.71 -2.80 -30.08
C LYS A 85 -55.29 -2.20 -28.80
N GLU A 86 -56.57 -1.82 -28.81
CA GLU A 86 -57.23 -1.29 -27.61
C GLU A 86 -57.26 -2.33 -26.48
N GLY A 87 -57.56 -3.59 -26.80
CA GLY A 87 -57.51 -4.70 -25.85
C GLY A 87 -56.12 -4.90 -25.24
N LEU A 88 -55.08 -4.91 -26.07
CA LEU A 88 -53.68 -4.97 -25.63
C LEU A 88 -53.33 -3.83 -24.67
N LEU A 89 -53.59 -2.58 -25.07
CA LEU A 89 -53.25 -1.41 -24.27
C LEU A 89 -54.00 -1.39 -22.93
N LYS A 90 -55.28 -1.80 -22.91
CA LYS A 90 -56.06 -1.96 -21.67
C LYS A 90 -55.49 -3.06 -20.77
N GLY A 91 -55.12 -4.21 -21.35
CA GLY A 91 -54.52 -5.32 -20.61
C GLY A 91 -53.19 -4.91 -19.96
N LEU A 92 -52.30 -4.27 -20.72
CA LEU A 92 -51.03 -3.78 -20.22
C LEU A 92 -51.23 -2.72 -19.11
N ALA A 93 -52.09 -1.72 -19.34
CA ALA A 93 -52.38 -0.68 -18.34
C ALA A 93 -53.03 -1.23 -17.05
N GLY A 94 -53.82 -2.29 -17.18
CA GLY A 94 -54.51 -2.98 -16.09
C GLY A 94 -53.65 -4.00 -15.35
N THR A 95 -52.38 -4.18 -15.73
CA THR A 95 -51.49 -5.13 -15.06
C THR A 95 -51.31 -4.75 -13.60
N GLN A 96 -51.52 -5.73 -12.73
CA GLN A 96 -51.32 -5.64 -11.29
C GLN A 96 -50.25 -6.63 -10.88
N TYR A 97 -49.38 -6.18 -9.97
CA TYR A 97 -48.31 -7.00 -9.42
C TYR A 97 -48.64 -7.30 -7.97
N ASP A 98 -48.30 -8.52 -7.53
CA ASP A 98 -48.47 -8.92 -6.13
C ASP A 98 -47.50 -8.13 -5.22
N PRO A 99 -48.00 -7.31 -4.28
CA PRO A 99 -47.15 -6.59 -3.34
C PRO A 99 -46.30 -7.51 -2.46
N ALA A 100 -46.79 -8.73 -2.15
CA ALA A 100 -46.07 -9.68 -1.31
C ALA A 100 -44.78 -10.16 -1.97
N TYR A 101 -44.79 -10.31 -3.30
CA TYR A 101 -43.59 -10.64 -4.08
C TYR A 101 -42.51 -9.56 -3.92
N PHE A 102 -42.87 -8.28 -4.05
CA PHE A 102 -41.91 -7.18 -3.90
C PHE A 102 -41.38 -7.05 -2.48
N ALA A 103 -42.23 -7.26 -1.47
CA ALA A 103 -41.80 -7.27 -0.07
C ALA A 103 -40.76 -8.38 0.20
N ALA A 104 -41.02 -9.60 -0.27
CA ALA A 104 -40.09 -10.72 -0.14
C ALA A 104 -38.77 -10.47 -0.91
N TYR A 105 -38.87 -9.94 -2.14
CA TYR A 105 -37.72 -9.56 -2.94
C TYR A 105 -36.87 -8.50 -2.23
N ALA A 106 -37.49 -7.45 -1.69
CA ALA A 106 -36.79 -6.39 -0.98
C ALA A 106 -36.07 -6.88 0.28
N GLN A 107 -36.68 -7.79 1.05
CA GLN A 107 -36.01 -8.41 2.20
C GLN A 107 -34.77 -9.21 1.78
N SER A 108 -34.88 -10.00 0.71
CA SER A 108 -33.75 -10.76 0.17
C SER A 108 -32.61 -9.84 -0.27
N GLU A 109 -32.91 -8.80 -1.05
CA GLU A 109 -31.89 -7.88 -1.57
C GLU A 109 -31.25 -7.04 -0.46
N GLN A 110 -32.02 -6.62 0.55
CA GLN A 110 -31.48 -5.94 1.72
C GLN A 110 -30.49 -6.83 2.49
N GLN A 111 -30.81 -8.13 2.67
CA GLN A 111 -29.90 -9.06 3.33
C GLN A 111 -28.60 -9.25 2.54
N LYS A 112 -28.69 -9.39 1.21
CA LYS A 112 -27.51 -9.49 0.34
C LYS A 112 -26.66 -8.23 0.39
N ALA A 113 -27.29 -7.05 0.33
CA ALA A 113 -26.60 -5.77 0.43
C ALA A 113 -25.87 -5.63 1.78
N ASN A 114 -26.53 -5.97 2.90
CA ASN A 114 -25.92 -5.94 4.23
C ASN A 114 -24.73 -6.89 4.33
N ARG A 115 -24.83 -8.11 3.78
CA ARG A 115 -23.73 -9.07 3.76
C ARG A 115 -22.55 -8.57 2.92
N SER A 116 -22.83 -8.00 1.75
CA SER A 116 -21.80 -7.40 0.89
C SER A 116 -21.04 -6.28 1.62
N TRP A 117 -21.76 -5.40 2.32
CA TRP A 117 -21.16 -4.35 3.15
C TRP A 117 -20.32 -4.90 4.31
N ALA A 118 -20.79 -5.96 4.98
CA ALA A 118 -20.04 -6.60 6.05
C ALA A 118 -18.73 -7.21 5.53
N ASP A 119 -18.78 -7.91 4.41
CA ASP A 119 -17.61 -8.52 3.76
C ASP A 119 -16.63 -7.45 3.28
N HIS A 120 -17.13 -6.36 2.68
CA HIS A 120 -16.31 -5.21 2.30
C HIS A 120 -15.59 -4.60 3.50
N ASN A 121 -16.30 -4.34 4.60
CA ASN A 121 -15.72 -3.77 5.81
C ASN A 121 -14.69 -4.69 6.45
N ALA A 122 -14.90 -6.02 6.41
CA ALA A 122 -13.92 -6.99 6.87
C ALA A 122 -12.62 -6.94 6.03
N ARG A 123 -12.75 -6.85 4.70
CA ARG A 123 -11.60 -6.68 3.79
C ARG A 123 -10.85 -5.40 4.07
N MET A 124 -11.55 -4.28 4.26
CA MET A 124 -10.92 -2.99 4.57
C MET A 124 -10.12 -3.05 5.88
N ARG A 125 -10.67 -3.66 6.94
CA ARG A 125 -9.95 -3.86 8.20
C ARG A 125 -8.71 -4.73 8.03
N SER A 126 -8.81 -5.81 7.25
CA SER A 126 -7.67 -6.70 6.96
C SER A 126 -6.58 -5.97 6.16
N ASN A 127 -6.97 -5.17 5.17
CA ASN A 127 -6.03 -4.39 4.36
C ASN A 127 -5.33 -3.33 5.21
N GLN A 128 -6.06 -2.65 6.10
CA GLN A 128 -5.48 -1.68 7.01
C GLN A 128 -4.45 -2.35 7.94
N ALA A 129 -4.80 -3.48 8.55
CA ALA A 129 -3.87 -4.21 9.41
C ALA A 129 -2.60 -4.68 8.66
N ALA A 130 -2.75 -5.14 7.41
CA ALA A 130 -1.62 -5.53 6.57
C ALA A 130 -0.73 -4.33 6.21
N PHE A 131 -1.33 -3.19 5.90
CA PHE A 131 -0.61 -1.95 5.64
C PHE A 131 0.16 -1.48 6.89
N ASP A 132 -0.49 -1.47 8.05
CA ASP A 132 0.13 -1.07 9.32
C ASP A 132 1.31 -1.99 9.68
N ALA A 133 1.17 -3.30 9.46
CA ALA A 133 2.24 -4.27 9.64
C ALA A 133 3.41 -4.05 8.66
N SER A 134 3.12 -3.76 7.39
CA SER A 134 4.13 -3.38 6.39
C SER A 134 4.89 -2.12 6.82
N GLN A 135 4.20 -1.12 7.36
CA GLN A 135 4.82 0.10 7.83
C GLN A 135 5.66 -0.11 9.09
N ALA A 136 5.26 -1.01 9.99
CA ALA A 136 6.08 -1.42 11.11
C ALA A 136 7.37 -2.11 10.63
N ALA A 137 7.25 -3.11 9.75
CA ALA A 137 8.39 -3.82 9.18
C ALA A 137 9.34 -2.89 8.41
N HIS A 138 8.80 -1.91 7.68
CA HIS A 138 9.61 -0.90 6.99
C HIS A 138 10.39 -0.02 7.97
N ARG A 139 9.75 0.44 9.07
CA ARG A 139 10.44 1.20 10.13
C ARG A 139 11.54 0.37 10.78
N ASP A 140 11.28 -0.89 11.09
CA ASP A 140 12.27 -1.80 11.68
C ASP A 140 13.46 -2.02 10.73
N MET A 141 13.20 -2.18 9.44
CA MET A 141 14.25 -2.27 8.41
C MET A 141 15.10 -0.99 8.35
N VAL A 142 14.46 0.19 8.26
CA VAL A 142 15.16 1.47 8.19
C VAL A 142 16.02 1.70 9.43
N ASN A 143 15.48 1.40 10.62
CA ASN A 143 16.23 1.49 11.87
C ASN A 143 17.42 0.52 11.88
N GLY A 144 17.23 -0.74 11.49
CA GLY A 144 18.32 -1.71 11.42
C GLY A 144 19.41 -1.34 10.41
N VAL A 145 19.05 -0.75 9.27
CA VAL A 145 20.02 -0.23 8.28
C VAL A 145 20.79 0.96 8.85
N ASN A 146 20.10 1.92 9.48
CA ASN A 146 20.74 3.07 10.12
C ASN A 146 21.71 2.62 11.23
N ASP A 147 21.31 1.67 12.07
CA ASP A 147 22.15 1.12 13.13
C ASP A 147 23.39 0.40 12.57
N ALA A 148 23.23 -0.39 11.49
CA ALA A 148 24.33 -1.04 10.82
C ALA A 148 25.31 -0.02 10.18
N GLN A 149 24.79 1.02 9.52
CA GLN A 149 25.61 2.10 8.95
C GLN A 149 26.36 2.86 10.04
N MET A 150 25.70 3.19 11.16
CA MET A 150 26.32 3.83 12.31
C MET A 150 27.39 2.92 12.96
N GLY A 151 27.15 1.61 13.03
CA GLY A 151 28.14 0.63 13.49
C GLY A 151 29.39 0.58 12.60
N ILE A 152 29.21 0.57 11.28
CA ILE A 152 30.32 0.64 10.32
C ILE A 152 31.10 1.95 10.50
N TYR A 153 30.41 3.09 10.57
CA TYR A 153 31.04 4.40 10.79
C TYR A 153 31.89 4.42 12.08
N ARG A 154 31.35 3.94 13.20
CA ARG A 154 32.09 3.83 14.47
C ARG A 154 33.32 2.94 14.34
N SER A 155 33.17 1.76 13.73
CA SER A 155 34.29 0.82 13.56
C SER A 155 35.42 1.38 12.68
N GLN A 156 35.07 2.17 11.66
CA GLN A 156 36.05 2.87 10.82
C GLN A 156 36.75 3.98 11.61
N SER A 157 35.99 4.81 12.33
CA SER A 157 36.55 5.86 13.21
C SER A 157 37.56 5.29 14.20
N GLU A 158 37.19 4.23 14.94
CA GLU A 158 38.08 3.56 15.89
C GLU A 158 39.33 2.98 15.21
N SER A 159 39.22 2.53 13.96
CA SER A 159 40.36 1.99 13.22
C SER A 159 41.28 3.09 12.70
N PHE A 160 40.74 4.24 12.30
CA PHE A 160 41.53 5.43 11.95
C PHE A 160 42.27 5.99 13.16
N ASP A 161 41.62 6.07 14.34
CA ASP A 161 42.26 6.53 15.58
C ASP A 161 43.44 5.62 15.97
N ARG A 162 43.26 4.30 15.89
CA ARG A 162 44.35 3.32 16.11
C ARG A 162 45.49 3.48 15.10
N GLY A 163 45.16 3.64 13.82
CA GLY A 163 46.15 3.82 12.76
C GLY A 163 46.95 5.12 12.88
N GLN A 164 46.28 6.22 13.26
CA GLN A 164 46.93 7.50 13.48
C GLN A 164 47.87 7.46 14.68
N GLY A 165 47.48 6.80 15.79
CA GLY A 165 48.36 6.61 16.95
C GLY A 165 49.65 5.88 16.58
N ALA A 166 49.53 4.76 15.86
CA ALA A 166 50.69 4.00 15.40
C ALA A 166 51.60 4.79 14.43
N TRP A 167 51.02 5.63 13.56
CA TRP A 167 51.79 6.46 12.62
C TRP A 167 52.49 7.65 13.30
N VAL A 168 51.86 8.26 14.30
CA VAL A 168 52.47 9.31 15.13
C VAL A 168 53.64 8.73 15.94
N ASP A 169 53.46 7.56 16.53
CA ASP A 169 54.53 6.85 17.25
C ASP A 169 55.71 6.53 16.30
N MET A 170 55.43 6.06 15.07
CA MET A 170 56.44 5.78 14.05
C MET A 170 57.22 7.03 13.62
N MET A 171 56.55 8.16 13.34
CA MET A 171 57.25 9.39 12.91
C MET A 171 58.08 10.06 14.00
N ARG A 172 57.71 9.86 15.27
CA ARG A 172 58.49 10.38 16.40
C ARG A 172 59.67 9.50 16.76
N GLU A 173 59.81 8.34 16.10
CA GLU A 173 60.80 7.32 16.44
C GLU A 173 60.74 6.98 17.94
N GLU A 174 59.55 6.99 18.56
CA GLU A 174 59.39 6.76 20.00
C GLU A 174 58.87 5.33 20.26
N GLN A 175 59.52 4.58 21.14
CA GLN A 175 59.08 3.24 21.57
C GLN A 175 58.57 3.25 23.01
N ASN A 176 57.69 2.29 23.33
CA ASN A 176 57.16 2.13 24.68
C ASN A 176 58.22 1.49 25.60
N ALA A 177 58.41 2.08 26.77
CA ALA A 177 59.34 1.63 27.79
C ALA A 177 58.64 1.55 29.16
N VAL A 178 59.11 0.65 30.02
CA VAL A 178 58.58 0.47 31.38
C VAL A 178 59.62 0.92 32.39
N ASN A 179 59.24 1.82 33.30
CA ASN A 179 60.16 2.28 34.34
C ASN A 179 60.47 1.12 35.29
N PRO A 180 61.73 0.68 35.43
CA PRO A 180 62.08 -0.50 36.22
C PRO A 180 61.99 -0.28 37.74
N TYR A 181 61.77 0.96 38.20
CA TYR A 181 61.59 1.31 39.60
C TYR A 181 60.12 1.48 40.00
N THR A 182 59.26 1.96 39.08
CA THR A 182 57.84 2.27 39.38
C THR A 182 56.85 1.38 38.65
N GLY A 183 57.24 0.72 37.56
CA GLY A 183 56.38 -0.11 36.72
C GLY A 183 55.45 0.69 35.78
N GLU A 184 55.59 2.01 35.72
CA GLU A 184 54.79 2.87 34.84
C GLU A 184 55.31 2.87 33.39
N GLN A 185 54.40 2.93 32.41
CA GLN A 185 54.74 3.02 30.99
C GLN A 185 55.06 4.46 30.58
N PHE A 186 56.10 4.65 29.77
CA PHE A 186 56.50 5.94 29.21
C PHE A 186 57.12 5.76 27.82
N LYS A 187 57.33 6.88 27.09
CA LYS A 187 57.88 6.88 25.73
C LYS A 187 59.37 7.26 25.77
N ILE A 188 60.21 6.54 25.04
CA ILE A 188 61.64 6.87 24.84
C ILE A 188 61.98 6.95 23.36
N GLU A 189 63.00 7.75 23.03
CA GLU A 189 63.54 7.85 21.67
C GLU A 189 64.22 6.53 21.26
N SER A 190 63.79 5.96 20.14
CA SER A 190 64.27 4.72 19.54
C SER A 190 65.57 4.97 18.77
N GLY A 191 66.51 4.02 18.81
CA GLY A 191 67.79 4.14 18.11
C GLY A 191 69.01 3.57 18.84
N SER A 192 68.86 3.09 20.08
CA SER A 192 69.93 2.40 20.82
C SER A 192 69.58 0.95 21.14
N GLN A 193 70.57 0.05 21.18
CA GLN A 193 70.35 -1.37 21.49
C GLN A 193 69.98 -1.65 22.95
N ARG A 194 70.42 -0.80 23.89
CA ARG A 194 70.11 -0.90 25.32
C ARG A 194 69.82 0.46 25.92
N TYR A 195 68.90 0.49 26.87
CA TYR A 195 68.54 1.70 27.62
C TYR A 195 68.68 1.44 29.11
N TYR A 196 69.22 2.42 29.84
CA TYR A 196 69.35 2.38 31.29
C TYR A 196 68.68 3.59 31.92
N MET A 197 68.06 3.39 33.08
CA MET A 197 67.42 4.43 33.87
C MET A 197 67.92 4.43 35.31
N ASP A 198 68.03 5.61 35.92
CA ASP A 198 68.33 5.78 37.34
C ASP A 198 67.05 5.94 38.18
N GLN A 199 67.19 5.89 39.51
CA GLN A 199 66.09 6.06 40.46
C GLN A 199 65.42 7.45 40.42
N TYR A 200 65.99 8.42 39.68
CA TYR A 200 65.46 9.78 39.53
C TYR A 200 64.72 9.97 38.20
N GLY A 201 64.64 8.94 37.36
CA GLY A 201 63.96 8.96 36.07
C GLY A 201 64.81 9.51 34.92
N ASN A 202 66.11 9.73 35.10
CA ASN A 202 67.01 10.01 33.98
C ASN A 202 67.28 8.72 33.21
N TYR A 203 67.27 8.78 31.88
CA TYR A 203 67.60 7.63 31.04
C TYR A 203 68.65 7.98 29.99
N TYR A 204 69.39 6.97 29.52
CA TYR A 204 70.26 7.09 28.36
C TYR A 204 70.29 5.78 27.56
N GLY A 205 70.55 5.89 26.25
CA GLY A 205 70.69 4.76 25.32
C GLY A 205 72.15 4.50 24.94
N THR A 206 72.52 3.25 24.71
CA THR A 206 73.85 2.85 24.22
C THR A 206 73.78 1.63 23.30
N ASP A 207 74.67 1.61 22.30
CA ASP A 207 74.87 0.47 21.39
C ASP A 207 76.06 -0.42 21.79
N ASP A 208 76.79 -0.04 22.84
CA ASP A 208 77.94 -0.80 23.33
C ASP A 208 77.49 -1.85 24.35
N VAL A 209 77.60 -3.12 23.95
CA VAL A 209 77.20 -4.30 24.73
C VAL A 209 78.03 -4.47 26.01
N LEU A 210 79.23 -3.88 26.06
CA LEU A 210 80.16 -3.95 27.18
C LEU A 210 80.06 -2.75 28.13
N ASN A 211 79.22 -1.76 27.82
CA ASN A 211 79.02 -0.58 28.64
C ASN A 211 78.05 -0.89 29.79
N ASP A 212 78.60 -1.35 30.92
CA ASP A 212 77.89 -1.44 32.19
C ASP A 212 78.10 -0.13 32.97
N PRO A 213 77.07 0.74 33.11
CA PRO A 213 77.18 2.02 33.84
C PRO A 213 77.53 1.87 35.32
N ASN A 214 77.44 0.66 35.88
CA ASN A 214 77.73 0.38 37.27
C ASN A 214 79.18 -0.09 37.51
N VAL A 215 79.96 -0.37 36.45
CA VAL A 215 81.36 -0.81 36.58
C VAL A 215 82.30 0.38 36.75
N GLY A 216 82.87 0.52 37.96
CA GLY A 216 83.80 1.61 38.32
C GLY A 216 83.16 2.84 38.96
N ASN A 217 81.85 2.82 39.21
CA ASN A 217 81.11 3.92 39.84
C ASN A 217 81.26 3.89 41.37
N THR A 218 81.82 4.95 41.95
CA THR A 218 81.99 5.10 43.42
C THR A 218 80.88 5.90 44.09
N THR A 219 79.76 6.14 43.38
CA THR A 219 78.59 6.89 43.86
C THR A 219 77.35 5.97 43.92
N PRO A 220 76.36 6.22 44.80
CA PRO A 220 75.25 5.29 45.06
C PRO A 220 74.15 5.29 43.97
N HIS A 221 74.50 5.66 42.74
CA HIS A 221 73.59 5.72 41.61
C HIS A 221 73.57 4.35 40.90
N GLU A 222 72.61 3.50 41.28
CA GLU A 222 72.38 2.21 40.63
C GLU A 222 71.52 2.43 39.39
N TRP A 223 72.05 2.07 38.21
CA TRP A 223 71.34 2.12 36.92
C TRP A 223 70.72 0.76 36.61
N ARG A 224 69.45 0.74 36.20
CA ARG A 224 68.74 -0.48 35.79
C ARG A 224 68.37 -0.44 34.32
N GLU A 225 68.51 -1.59 33.67
CA GLU A 225 68.10 -1.76 32.28
C GLU A 225 66.58 -1.59 32.15
N VAL A 226 66.19 -0.82 31.15
CA VAL A 226 64.79 -0.51 30.87
C VAL A 226 64.26 -1.53 29.87
N PRO A 227 63.24 -2.32 30.21
CA PRO A 227 62.56 -3.17 29.24
C PRO A 227 61.83 -2.30 28.21
N THR A 228 62.14 -2.51 26.94
CA THR A 228 61.49 -1.84 25.81
C THR A 228 60.74 -2.87 24.98
N GLU A 229 59.51 -2.52 24.57
CA GLU A 229 58.76 -3.33 23.62
C GLU A 229 59.03 -2.81 22.19
N PRO A 230 59.35 -3.69 21.23
CA PRO A 230 59.50 -3.29 19.83
C PRO A 230 58.17 -2.86 19.19
#